data_AF-A0A355RWF2-F1
#
_entry.id   AF-A0A355RWF2-F1
#
_cell.length_a   1.000
_cell.length_b   1.000
_cell.length_c   1.000
_cell.angle_alpha   90.00
_cell.angle_beta   90.00
_cell.angle_gamma   90.00
#
_symmetry.space_group_name_H-M   'P 1'
#
loop_
_entity.id
_entity.type
_entity.pdbx_description
1 polymer ?
#
loop_
_entity_poly.entity_id
_entity_poly.type
_entity_poly.pdbx_seq_one_letter_code
_entity_poly.pdbx_strand_id
1 'polypeptide(L)'
;MALSALWFVSPYIAYTISRDIKTKKAVPSDEDIQDIRLIARKTWRYFEDFVSLKDNYLPPDNFQEGLPHGLAHRTSPTNIGLYLVSALSAYDLGYISTCDLIETLHKTFDSMDKLDRWRGHFYNWYDTVTMQPLRPLYVSTVDSGNLIAYLMVLNEGLKECMDKPLINVSIPSGLIDTIKLLNREMGSEKLDYKILEKFLNEKVIDTDEWLSAINEMMNMLERLKEHEKSCPYFAKVYDLFHSFKKEMENTMPWIEYTDTIPDEVQKQLKENPDVSDAVSGILSRFKASISLNGLSREYTEAFKSLNSIISSLSKEEKEMALWLKNLKSKLIVSYLYVNRTMSTIREIIKRSDMIIKDTEFKPLFDDRRQLFSIGYNAEDEQLTRSYYDLLASESRQTSFIAIAKGDVDQKHWFRMDRSMTSFGSARGLVSWSGTMFEYLMPLLIMKNYENTLLDATYRFALKSQIEYGRMRNVPWGVSESGYNSFDINLNYQYRAFGVPRLGLK
;
A
#
# COMPACT_ATOMS: atom_id res chain seq x y z
N MET A 1 -33.68 -0.45 -55.46
CA MET A 1 -32.26 -0.88 -55.54
C MET A 1 -31.39 -0.26 -54.46
N ALA A 2 -31.27 1.08 -54.36
CA ALA A 2 -30.41 1.72 -53.35
C ALA A 2 -30.78 1.42 -51.88
N LEU A 3 -32.07 1.46 -51.54
CA LEU A 3 -32.57 1.09 -50.20
C LEU A 3 -32.31 -0.37 -49.84
N SER A 4 -32.45 -1.28 -50.81
CA SER A 4 -32.18 -2.71 -50.63
C SER A 4 -30.69 -2.97 -50.40
N ALA A 5 -29.81 -2.26 -51.13
CA ALA A 5 -28.37 -2.35 -50.93
C ALA A 5 -27.94 -1.84 -49.55
N LEU A 6 -28.51 -0.72 -49.07
CA LEU A 6 -28.27 -0.23 -47.72
C LEU A 6 -28.72 -1.23 -46.64
N TRP A 7 -29.82 -1.94 -46.86
CA TRP A 7 -30.33 -2.96 -45.94
C TRP A 7 -29.48 -4.23 -45.92
N PHE A 8 -28.87 -4.61 -47.03
CA PHE A 8 -27.89 -5.71 -47.06
C PHE A 8 -26.55 -5.34 -46.39
N VAL A 9 -26.16 -4.07 -46.42
CA VAL A 9 -24.91 -3.59 -45.81
C VAL A 9 -25.10 -3.26 -44.31
N SER A 10 -26.33 -3.02 -43.84
CA SER A 10 -26.57 -2.65 -42.44
C SER A 10 -26.12 -3.69 -41.40
N PRO A 11 -26.24 -5.03 -41.59
CA PRO A 11 -25.71 -6.00 -40.64
C PRO A 11 -24.18 -5.97 -40.57
N TYR A 12 -23.49 -5.73 -41.69
CA TYR A 12 -22.04 -5.59 -41.73
C TYR A 12 -21.57 -4.31 -41.04
N ILE A 13 -22.28 -3.20 -41.23
CA ILE A 13 -22.01 -1.94 -40.51
C ILE A 13 -22.27 -2.14 -39.02
N ALA A 14 -23.41 -2.73 -38.64
CA ALA A 14 -23.75 -3.01 -37.24
C ALA A 14 -22.71 -3.92 -36.58
N TYR A 15 -22.28 -4.97 -37.25
CA TYR A 15 -21.20 -5.86 -36.79
C TYR A 15 -19.88 -5.11 -36.64
N THR A 16 -19.54 -4.25 -37.60
CA THR A 16 -18.28 -3.48 -37.56
C THR A 16 -18.27 -2.48 -36.41
N ILE A 17 -19.41 -1.81 -36.14
CA ILE A 17 -19.60 -0.89 -35.01
C ILE A 17 -19.64 -1.65 -33.68
N SER A 18 -20.17 -2.88 -33.65
CA SER A 18 -20.26 -3.71 -32.44
C SER A 18 -18.96 -4.40 -32.05
N ARG A 19 -17.90 -4.33 -32.87
CA ARG A 19 -16.59 -4.89 -32.50
C ARG A 19 -15.93 -4.01 -31.45
N ASP A 20 -15.41 -4.65 -30.40
CA ASP A 20 -14.63 -3.95 -29.38
C ASP A 20 -13.47 -3.18 -30.02
N ILE A 21 -13.46 -1.87 -29.76
CA ILE A 21 -12.31 -1.03 -30.09
C ILE A 21 -11.19 -1.45 -29.14
N LYS A 22 -10.29 -2.30 -29.61
CA LYS A 22 -9.06 -2.62 -28.89
C LYS A 22 -8.17 -1.37 -28.87
N THR A 23 -8.34 -0.53 -27.85
CA THR A 23 -7.38 0.54 -27.59
C THR A 23 -6.05 -0.08 -27.19
N LYS A 24 -4.98 0.22 -27.94
CA LYS A 24 -3.62 -0.12 -27.52
C LYS A 24 -3.36 0.58 -26.18
N LYS A 25 -3.19 -0.19 -25.11
CA LYS A 25 -2.68 0.36 -23.85
C LYS A 25 -1.24 0.80 -24.10
N ALA A 26 -0.91 2.04 -23.74
CA ALA A 26 0.48 2.47 -23.72
C ALA A 26 1.18 1.63 -22.65
N VAL A 27 2.16 0.83 -23.08
CA VAL A 27 3.06 0.14 -22.15
C VAL A 27 4.15 1.16 -21.82
N PRO A 28 4.29 1.59 -20.55
CA PRO A 28 5.37 2.50 -20.16
C PRO A 28 6.72 1.84 -20.47
N SER A 29 7.72 2.65 -20.82
CA SER A 29 9.08 2.13 -20.97
C SER A 29 9.67 1.70 -19.63
N ASP A 30 10.71 0.89 -19.64
CA ASP A 30 11.41 0.50 -18.40
C ASP A 30 11.97 1.72 -17.65
N GLU A 31 12.38 2.76 -18.39
CA GLU A 31 12.82 4.05 -17.85
C GLU A 31 11.66 4.78 -17.14
N ASP A 32 10.47 4.86 -17.77
CA ASP A 32 9.29 5.47 -17.15
C ASP A 32 8.87 4.72 -15.87
N ILE A 33 8.89 3.37 -15.91
CA ILE A 33 8.59 2.54 -14.74
C ILE A 33 9.58 2.84 -13.62
N GLN A 34 10.86 2.89 -13.94
CA GLN A 34 11.90 3.21 -12.96
C GLN A 34 11.70 4.61 -12.37
N ASP A 35 11.42 5.63 -13.17
CA ASP A 35 11.21 6.98 -12.67
C ASP A 35 9.98 7.08 -11.75
N ILE A 36 8.87 6.42 -12.12
CA ILE A 36 7.68 6.34 -11.27
C ILE A 36 8.00 5.64 -9.94
N ARG A 37 8.76 4.54 -9.97
CA ARG A 37 9.19 3.84 -8.75
C ARG A 37 10.07 4.72 -7.85
N LEU A 38 11.02 5.46 -8.42
CA LEU A 38 11.87 6.37 -7.66
C LEU A 38 11.07 7.53 -7.07
N ILE A 39 10.03 8.01 -7.75
CA ILE A 39 9.07 8.98 -7.20
C ILE A 39 8.30 8.34 -6.04
N ALA A 40 7.76 7.13 -6.22
CA ALA A 40 7.03 6.42 -5.17
C ALA A 40 7.89 6.20 -3.90
N ARG A 41 9.15 5.81 -4.06
CA ARG A 41 10.09 5.66 -2.93
C ARG A 41 10.34 6.98 -2.20
N LYS A 42 10.51 8.08 -2.95
CA LYS A 42 10.65 9.43 -2.38
C LYS A 42 9.38 9.88 -1.65
N THR A 43 8.21 9.57 -2.19
CA THR A 43 6.93 9.88 -1.55
C THR A 43 6.73 9.06 -0.28
N TRP A 44 7.08 7.77 -0.28
CA TRP A 44 7.01 6.91 0.91
C TRP A 44 7.86 7.45 2.07
N ARG A 45 9.02 8.04 1.77
CA ARG A 45 9.90 8.66 2.77
C ARG A 45 9.20 9.71 3.63
N TYR A 46 8.17 10.40 3.12
CA TYR A 46 7.35 11.31 3.92
C TYR A 46 6.82 10.61 5.17
N PHE A 47 6.27 9.41 5.03
CA PHE A 47 5.72 8.67 6.17
C PHE A 47 6.81 8.11 7.07
N GLU A 48 7.93 7.64 6.51
CA GLU A 48 9.07 7.15 7.29
C GLU A 48 9.69 8.24 8.18
N ASP A 49 9.72 9.49 7.70
CA ASP A 49 10.33 10.60 8.42
C ASP A 49 9.36 11.24 9.44
N PHE A 50 8.05 11.21 9.18
CA PHE A 50 7.08 11.98 9.95
C PHE A 50 6.06 11.17 10.76
N VAL A 51 5.85 9.88 10.48
CA VAL A 51 4.97 9.04 11.29
C VAL A 51 5.77 8.38 12.41
N SER A 52 5.76 9.01 13.57
CA SER A 52 6.62 8.63 14.70
C SER A 52 5.83 8.44 16.00
N LEU A 53 6.52 7.98 17.04
CA LEU A 53 5.95 7.86 18.39
C LEU A 53 5.43 9.20 18.92
N LYS A 54 6.07 10.33 18.57
CA LYS A 54 5.66 11.68 19.00
C LYS A 54 4.24 12.02 18.54
N ASP A 55 3.87 11.53 17.37
CA ASP A 55 2.59 11.75 16.70
C ASP A 55 1.64 10.55 16.86
N ASN A 56 1.90 9.70 17.87
CA ASN A 56 1.17 8.48 18.14
C ASN A 56 1.01 7.59 16.89
N TYR A 57 1.99 7.58 15.98
CA TYR A 57 1.93 6.83 14.73
C TYR A 57 0.72 7.17 13.84
N LEU A 58 0.20 8.39 13.96
CA LEU A 58 -0.83 8.95 13.08
C LEU A 58 -0.15 9.82 11.99
N PRO A 59 -0.61 9.73 10.73
CA PRO A 59 0.00 10.49 9.64
C PRO A 59 -0.36 11.98 9.73
N PRO A 60 0.63 12.87 9.72
CA PRO A 60 0.38 14.30 9.72
C PRO A 60 -0.20 14.77 8.38
N ASP A 61 -0.88 15.91 8.42
CA ASP A 61 -1.55 16.50 7.27
C ASP A 61 -0.59 17.08 6.22
N ASN A 62 0.46 17.76 6.68
CA ASN A 62 1.47 18.35 5.80
C ASN A 62 2.78 18.63 6.54
N PHE A 63 3.82 18.94 5.78
CA PHE A 63 5.11 19.41 6.25
C PHE A 63 5.52 20.65 5.46
N GLN A 64 6.03 21.68 6.14
CA GLN A 64 6.52 22.92 5.57
C GLN A 64 8.03 23.05 5.76
N GLU A 65 8.80 23.00 4.67
CA GLU A 65 10.26 23.15 4.70
C GLU A 65 10.67 24.63 4.84
N GLY A 66 11.58 24.94 5.77
CA GLY A 66 12.17 26.27 5.92
C GLY A 66 11.32 27.34 6.65
N LEU A 67 10.12 26.99 7.12
CA LEU A 67 9.21 27.86 7.88
C LEU A 67 9.11 27.41 9.35
N PRO A 68 8.70 28.30 10.30
CA PRO A 68 8.73 27.98 11.73
C PRO A 68 7.79 26.84 12.16
N HIS A 69 6.79 26.48 11.32
CA HIS A 69 5.75 25.53 11.70
C HIS A 69 6.06 24.07 11.38
N GLY A 70 7.06 23.77 10.54
CA GLY A 70 7.53 22.42 10.28
C GLY A 70 6.39 21.43 10.00
N LEU A 71 6.23 20.44 10.88
CA LEU A 71 5.22 19.39 10.77
C LEU A 71 3.85 19.82 11.31
N ALA A 72 2.79 19.63 10.54
CA ALA A 72 1.43 19.86 11.01
C ALA A 72 0.97 18.70 11.92
N HIS A 73 0.91 18.96 13.22
CA HIS A 73 0.47 18.00 14.25
C HIS A 73 -1.05 17.76 14.24
N ARG A 74 -1.62 17.45 13.08
CA ARG A 74 -3.03 17.10 12.89
C ARG A 74 -3.22 16.04 11.82
N THR A 75 -4.27 15.24 11.93
CA THR A 75 -4.63 14.21 10.96
C THR A 75 -6.13 14.18 10.70
N SER A 76 -6.52 13.57 9.58
CA SER A 76 -7.91 13.35 9.17
C SER A 76 -8.17 11.86 8.88
N PRO A 77 -9.44 11.42 8.81
CA PRO A 77 -9.76 10.04 8.44
C PRO A 77 -9.20 9.66 7.06
N THR A 78 -9.23 10.59 6.09
CA THR A 78 -8.62 10.38 4.77
C THR A 78 -7.10 10.20 4.88
N ASN A 79 -6.40 11.01 5.67
CA ASN A 79 -4.94 10.89 5.83
C ASN A 79 -4.56 9.55 6.47
N ILE A 80 -5.30 9.13 7.50
CA ILE A 80 -5.13 7.82 8.15
C ILE A 80 -5.33 6.70 7.12
N GLY A 81 -6.46 6.68 6.42
CA GLY A 81 -6.76 5.62 5.47
C GLY A 81 -5.74 5.56 4.32
N LEU A 82 -5.37 6.72 3.77
CA LEU A 82 -4.39 6.82 2.68
C LEU A 82 -3.00 6.35 3.12
N TYR A 83 -2.59 6.66 4.35
CA TYR A 83 -1.34 6.17 4.91
C TYR A 83 -1.34 4.64 5.04
N LEU A 84 -2.41 4.03 5.54
CA LEU A 84 -2.49 2.57 5.71
C LEU A 84 -2.34 1.85 4.36
N VAL A 85 -3.02 2.31 3.29
CA VAL A 85 -2.85 1.74 1.95
C VAL A 85 -1.53 2.13 1.28
N SER A 86 -0.92 3.26 1.68
CA SER A 86 0.44 3.62 1.25
C SER A 86 1.48 2.70 1.88
N ALA A 87 1.30 2.27 3.13
CA ALA A 87 2.15 1.27 3.77
C ALA A 87 2.03 -0.09 3.09
N LEU A 88 0.81 -0.52 2.75
CA LEU A 88 0.59 -1.72 1.92
C LEU A 88 1.27 -1.60 0.55
N SER A 89 1.17 -0.44 -0.10
CA SER A 89 1.84 -0.18 -1.38
C SER A 89 3.37 -0.18 -1.25
N ALA A 90 3.90 0.34 -0.15
CA ALA A 90 5.33 0.31 0.15
C ALA A 90 5.82 -1.13 0.33
N TYR A 91 5.05 -1.99 1.01
CA TYR A 91 5.30 -3.42 1.08
C TYR A 91 5.30 -4.07 -0.31
N ASP A 92 4.29 -3.77 -1.14
CA ASP A 92 4.20 -4.32 -2.49
C ASP A 92 5.34 -3.90 -3.41
N LEU A 93 5.88 -2.69 -3.21
CA LEU A 93 7.03 -2.18 -3.95
C LEU A 93 8.39 -2.61 -3.40
N GLY A 94 8.43 -3.28 -2.23
CA GLY A 94 9.64 -3.75 -1.57
C GLY A 94 10.37 -2.68 -0.75
N TYR A 95 9.66 -1.66 -0.27
CA TYR A 95 10.21 -0.55 0.51
C TYR A 95 10.17 -0.78 2.02
N ILE A 96 9.41 -1.78 2.48
CA ILE A 96 9.36 -2.24 3.89
C ILE A 96 9.20 -3.77 3.92
N SER A 97 9.63 -4.39 5.01
CA SER A 97 9.44 -5.84 5.23
C SER A 97 8.01 -6.19 5.66
N THR A 98 7.70 -7.48 5.74
CA THR A 98 6.40 -7.94 6.28
C THR A 98 6.29 -7.56 7.76
N CYS A 99 7.39 -7.65 8.49
CA CYS A 99 7.47 -7.28 9.90
C CYS A 99 7.19 -5.78 10.11
N ASP A 100 7.82 -4.93 9.30
CA ASP A 100 7.63 -3.48 9.36
C ASP A 100 6.20 -3.08 9.00
N LEU A 101 5.61 -3.69 7.96
CA LEU A 101 4.21 -3.45 7.60
C LEU A 101 3.29 -3.73 8.79
N ILE A 102 3.44 -4.90 9.42
CA ILE A 102 2.57 -5.31 10.54
C ILE A 102 2.78 -4.41 11.74
N GLU A 103 4.02 -4.06 12.06
CA GLU A 103 4.33 -3.17 13.18
C GLU A 103 3.76 -1.76 12.96
N THR A 104 3.92 -1.21 11.75
CA THR A 104 3.34 0.07 11.34
C THR A 104 1.81 0.04 11.50
N LEU A 105 1.15 -0.94 10.90
CA LEU A 105 -0.30 -1.03 10.95
C LEU A 105 -0.80 -1.20 12.39
N HIS A 106 -0.22 -2.14 13.16
CA HIS A 106 -0.63 -2.40 14.54
C HIS A 106 -0.56 -1.13 15.40
N LYS A 107 0.54 -0.38 15.32
CA LYS A 107 0.72 0.88 16.06
C LYS A 107 -0.30 1.94 15.67
N THR A 108 -0.60 2.09 14.39
CA THR A 108 -1.61 3.05 13.92
C THR A 108 -3.02 2.64 14.38
N PHE A 109 -3.38 1.36 14.29
CA PHE A 109 -4.66 0.87 14.80
C PHE A 109 -4.78 1.07 16.32
N ASP A 110 -3.70 0.88 17.09
CA ASP A 110 -3.69 1.13 18.55
C ASP A 110 -3.99 2.58 18.90
N SER A 111 -3.61 3.52 18.03
CA SER A 111 -3.96 4.92 18.17
C SER A 111 -5.38 5.20 17.72
N MET A 112 -5.81 4.64 16.58
CA MET A 112 -7.20 4.77 16.09
C MET A 112 -8.24 4.29 17.10
N ASP A 113 -7.95 3.23 17.86
CA ASP A 113 -8.86 2.70 18.88
C ASP A 113 -9.06 3.64 20.08
N LYS A 114 -8.17 4.61 20.27
CA LYS A 114 -8.26 5.62 21.34
C LYS A 114 -8.95 6.91 20.89
N LEU A 115 -9.15 7.11 19.59
CA LEU A 115 -9.75 8.33 19.06
C LEU A 115 -11.26 8.33 19.32
N ASP A 116 -11.78 9.44 19.84
CA ASP A 116 -13.22 9.65 20.02
C ASP A 116 -13.96 9.62 18.68
N ARG A 117 -15.16 9.03 18.65
CA ARG A 117 -15.95 8.82 17.43
C ARG A 117 -17.40 9.26 17.63
N TRP A 118 -18.05 9.63 16.53
CA TRP A 118 -19.50 9.88 16.48
C TRP A 118 -20.16 8.82 15.60
N ARG A 119 -20.97 7.92 16.18
CA ARG A 119 -21.67 6.83 15.46
C ARG A 119 -20.76 6.03 14.51
N GLY A 120 -19.60 5.65 15.02
CA GLY A 120 -18.56 4.94 14.26
C GLY A 120 -17.79 5.79 13.25
N HIS A 121 -18.11 7.08 13.09
CA HIS A 121 -17.31 8.02 12.30
C HIS A 121 -16.22 8.66 13.15
N PHE A 122 -15.03 8.74 12.58
CA PHE A 122 -13.97 9.62 13.08
C PHE A 122 -14.32 11.08 12.77
N TYR A 123 -13.95 12.00 13.66
CA TYR A 123 -14.03 13.43 13.41
C TYR A 123 -13.03 13.84 12.33
N ASN A 124 -13.28 14.99 11.70
CA ASN A 124 -12.53 15.47 10.55
C ASN A 124 -11.06 15.75 10.91
N TRP A 125 -10.80 16.24 12.11
CA TRP A 125 -9.46 16.59 12.55
C TRP A 125 -9.18 16.13 13.96
N TYR A 126 -8.00 15.52 14.15
CA TYR A 126 -7.42 15.21 15.46
C TYR A 126 -6.04 15.83 15.55
N ASP A 127 -5.65 16.27 16.75
CA ASP A 127 -4.27 16.58 17.07
C ASP A 127 -3.47 15.27 17.20
N THR A 128 -2.38 15.10 16.46
CA THR A 128 -1.64 13.82 16.41
C THR A 128 -0.87 13.54 17.69
N VAL A 129 -0.56 14.56 18.50
CA VAL A 129 0.23 14.42 19.74
C VAL A 129 -0.67 14.11 20.93
N THR A 130 -1.78 14.84 21.06
CA THR A 130 -2.72 14.71 22.18
C THR A 130 -3.86 13.71 21.90
N MET A 131 -4.05 13.32 20.63
CA MET A 131 -5.14 12.46 20.16
C MET A 131 -6.55 13.04 20.40
N GLN A 132 -6.65 14.34 20.72
CA GLN A 132 -7.94 15.00 20.93
C GLN A 132 -8.53 15.49 19.61
N PRO A 133 -9.87 15.38 19.42
CA PRO A 133 -10.51 15.97 18.26
C PRO A 133 -10.39 17.50 18.28
N LEU A 134 -10.06 18.08 17.13
CA LEU A 134 -9.97 19.53 16.97
C LEU A 134 -11.36 20.12 16.73
N ARG A 135 -11.66 21.25 17.39
CA ARG A 135 -12.92 21.96 17.20
C ARG A 135 -12.94 22.76 15.90
N PRO A 136 -14.11 22.89 15.24
CA PRO A 136 -15.40 22.32 15.61
C PRO A 136 -15.45 20.78 15.41
N LEU A 137 -16.22 20.08 16.26
CA LEU A 137 -16.38 18.64 16.17
C LEU A 137 -17.22 18.29 14.94
N TYR A 138 -16.55 18.07 13.81
CA TYR A 138 -17.18 17.86 12.52
C TYR A 138 -16.94 16.45 12.00
N VAL A 139 -17.96 15.83 11.41
CA VAL A 139 -17.86 14.56 10.71
C VAL A 139 -18.01 14.81 9.21
N SER A 140 -16.98 14.45 8.45
CA SER A 140 -16.98 14.57 6.99
C SER A 140 -17.45 13.28 6.34
N THR A 141 -18.46 13.38 5.47
CA THR A 141 -19.02 12.23 4.75
C THR A 141 -17.99 11.61 3.80
N VAL A 142 -17.21 12.45 3.12
CA VAL A 142 -16.16 12.01 2.19
C VAL A 142 -14.99 11.39 2.94
N ASP A 143 -14.50 12.01 4.01
CA ASP A 143 -13.34 11.45 4.72
C ASP A 143 -13.66 10.11 5.38
N SER A 144 -14.89 9.99 5.89
CA SER A 144 -15.39 8.70 6.37
C SER A 144 -15.42 7.67 5.24
N GLY A 145 -16.01 7.99 4.09
CA GLY A 145 -16.06 7.07 2.95
C GLY A 145 -14.69 6.65 2.44
N ASN A 146 -13.74 7.58 2.37
CA ASN A 146 -12.35 7.32 1.98
C ASN A 146 -11.67 6.38 2.97
N LEU A 147 -11.80 6.61 4.28
CA LEU A 147 -11.23 5.71 5.28
C LEU A 147 -11.79 4.29 5.12
N ILE A 148 -13.11 4.14 5.04
CA ILE A 148 -13.76 2.82 4.92
C ILE A 148 -13.35 2.12 3.62
N ALA A 149 -13.27 2.86 2.51
CA ALA A 149 -12.72 2.41 1.24
C ALA A 149 -11.32 1.80 1.39
N TYR A 150 -10.41 2.57 1.97
CA TYR A 150 -9.02 2.18 2.13
C TYR A 150 -8.86 1.00 3.08
N LEU A 151 -9.68 0.92 4.13
CA LEU A 151 -9.72 -0.24 5.03
C LEU A 151 -10.18 -1.53 4.32
N MET A 152 -11.15 -1.43 3.40
CA MET A 152 -11.56 -2.59 2.59
C MET A 152 -10.42 -3.09 1.69
N VAL A 153 -9.67 -2.17 1.05
CA VAL A 153 -8.49 -2.52 0.25
C VAL A 153 -7.38 -3.12 1.13
N LEU A 154 -7.13 -2.52 2.29
CA LEU A 154 -6.16 -3.02 3.26
C LEU A 154 -6.47 -4.46 3.67
N ASN A 155 -7.74 -4.79 3.94
CA ASN A 155 -8.13 -6.13 4.36
C ASN A 155 -7.84 -7.19 3.30
N GLU A 156 -8.06 -6.89 2.02
CA GLU A 156 -7.73 -7.81 0.94
C GLU A 156 -6.21 -7.91 0.72
N GLY A 157 -5.49 -6.80 0.77
CA GLY A 157 -4.02 -6.81 0.66
C GLY A 157 -3.33 -7.57 1.79
N LEU A 158 -3.86 -7.48 3.01
CA LEU A 158 -3.35 -8.25 4.16
C LEU A 158 -3.62 -9.76 4.05
N LYS A 159 -4.72 -10.17 3.39
CA LYS A 159 -4.96 -11.58 3.06
C LYS A 159 -3.94 -12.07 2.05
N GLU A 160 -3.71 -11.31 0.98
CA GLU A 160 -2.71 -11.61 -0.04
C GLU A 160 -1.29 -11.69 0.55
N CYS A 161 -0.94 -10.78 1.47
CA CYS A 161 0.34 -10.76 2.16
C CYS A 161 0.68 -12.11 2.85
N MET A 162 -0.30 -12.81 3.43
CA MET A 162 -0.07 -14.12 4.05
C MET A 162 0.24 -15.24 3.05
N ASP A 163 -0.13 -15.05 1.79
CA ASP A 163 0.04 -16.01 0.69
C ASP A 163 1.20 -15.67 -0.26
N LYS A 164 1.73 -14.45 -0.19
CA LYS A 164 2.90 -14.00 -0.94
C LYS A 164 4.19 -14.61 -0.36
N PRO A 165 5.13 -15.10 -1.18
CA PRO A 165 6.45 -15.54 -0.69
C PRO A 165 7.16 -14.44 0.09
N LEU A 166 7.76 -14.81 1.22
CA LEU A 166 8.46 -13.88 2.12
C LEU A 166 9.56 -13.12 1.38
N ILE A 167 10.26 -13.82 0.48
CA ILE A 167 11.25 -13.24 -0.44
C ILE A 167 10.67 -13.33 -1.85
N ASN A 168 10.45 -12.18 -2.47
CA ASN A 168 9.90 -12.10 -3.83
C ASN A 168 10.55 -10.94 -4.59
N VAL A 169 10.32 -10.87 -5.91
CA VAL A 169 10.99 -9.93 -6.82
C VAL A 169 10.78 -8.45 -6.49
N SER A 170 9.75 -8.08 -5.71
CA SER A 170 9.56 -6.68 -5.32
C SER A 170 10.66 -6.21 -4.36
N ILE A 171 11.20 -7.09 -3.52
CA ILE A 171 12.23 -6.75 -2.53
C ILE A 171 13.55 -6.30 -3.17
N PRO A 172 14.21 -7.08 -4.06
CA PRO A 172 15.40 -6.59 -4.75
C PRO A 172 15.11 -5.33 -5.58
N SER A 173 13.92 -5.24 -6.20
CA SER A 173 13.50 -4.04 -6.93
C SER A 173 13.45 -2.79 -6.01
N GLY A 174 12.87 -2.93 -4.82
CA GLY A 174 12.74 -1.84 -3.85
C GLY A 174 14.06 -1.44 -3.18
N LEU A 175 14.92 -2.42 -2.91
CA LEU A 175 16.30 -2.18 -2.48
C LEU A 175 17.07 -1.40 -3.55
N ILE A 176 16.99 -1.82 -4.81
CA ILE A 176 17.65 -1.12 -5.94
C ILE A 176 17.14 0.30 -6.08
N ASP A 177 15.82 0.54 -5.96
CA ASP A 177 15.25 1.90 -6.00
C ASP A 177 15.85 2.78 -4.90
N THR A 178 15.92 2.26 -3.67
CA THR A 178 16.45 3.00 -2.52
C THR A 178 17.95 3.25 -2.66
N ILE A 179 18.72 2.27 -3.14
CA ILE A 179 20.15 2.42 -3.43
C ILE A 179 20.39 3.43 -4.57
N LYS A 180 19.54 3.46 -5.59
CA LYS A 180 19.63 4.46 -6.67
C LYS A 180 19.43 5.87 -6.15
N LEU A 181 18.57 6.07 -5.15
CA LEU A 181 18.40 7.36 -4.49
C LEU A 181 19.62 7.72 -3.63
N LEU A 182 20.17 6.78 -2.86
CA LEU A 182 21.44 6.97 -2.15
C LEU A 182 22.59 7.33 -3.10
N ASN A 183 22.74 6.61 -4.20
CA ASN A 183 23.77 6.87 -5.22
C ASN A 183 23.60 8.24 -5.91
N ARG A 184 22.38 8.80 -5.95
CA ARG A 184 22.15 10.17 -6.42
C ARG A 184 22.62 11.22 -5.39
N GLU A 185 22.56 10.92 -4.10
CA GLU A 185 23.05 11.80 -3.03
C GLU A 185 24.59 11.76 -2.88
N MET A 186 25.22 10.59 -2.98
CA MET A 186 26.68 10.43 -2.83
C MET A 186 27.50 10.95 -4.02
N GLY A 187 26.90 11.09 -5.21
CA GLY A 187 27.56 11.64 -6.38
C GLY A 187 28.56 10.67 -7.04
N SER A 188 29.86 10.84 -6.76
CA SER A 188 30.94 10.09 -7.44
C SER A 188 31.17 8.68 -6.90
N GLU A 189 31.02 8.50 -5.59
CA GLU A 189 31.03 7.17 -4.96
C GLU A 189 29.66 6.53 -5.09
N LYS A 190 29.62 5.20 -5.32
CA LYS A 190 28.37 4.47 -5.53
C LYS A 190 28.42 3.11 -4.85
N LEU A 191 27.31 2.76 -4.22
CA LEU A 191 27.04 1.39 -3.81
C LEU A 191 26.63 0.58 -5.04
N ASP A 192 27.45 -0.40 -5.41
CA ASP A 192 27.12 -1.36 -6.46
C ASP A 192 26.01 -2.30 -5.97
N TYR A 193 25.00 -2.52 -6.81
CA TYR A 193 23.81 -3.33 -6.52
C TYR A 193 23.60 -4.46 -7.53
N LYS A 194 24.58 -4.74 -8.40
CA LYS A 194 24.50 -5.82 -9.42
C LYS A 194 24.18 -7.19 -8.84
N ILE A 195 24.57 -7.46 -7.60
CA ILE A 195 24.23 -8.73 -6.94
C ILE A 195 22.71 -8.89 -6.77
N LEU A 196 21.98 -7.80 -6.58
CA LEU A 196 20.52 -7.80 -6.44
C LEU A 196 19.81 -7.98 -7.79
N GLU A 197 20.42 -7.53 -8.89
CA GLU A 197 19.83 -7.63 -10.23
C GLU A 197 19.60 -9.09 -10.66
N LYS A 198 20.39 -10.03 -10.12
CA LYS A 198 20.25 -11.47 -10.37
C LYS A 198 18.85 -11.97 -9.99
N PHE A 199 18.22 -11.39 -8.98
CA PHE A 199 16.93 -11.84 -8.45
C PHE A 199 15.72 -11.22 -9.15
N LEU A 200 15.90 -10.25 -10.06
CA LEU A 200 14.78 -9.52 -10.68
C LEU A 200 13.96 -10.36 -11.66
N ASN A 201 14.55 -11.41 -12.22
CA ASN A 201 13.90 -12.28 -13.20
C ASN A 201 13.53 -13.66 -12.63
N GLU A 202 13.82 -13.89 -11.35
CA GLU A 202 13.59 -15.18 -10.71
C GLU A 202 12.13 -15.32 -10.27
N LYS A 203 11.50 -16.45 -10.64
CA LYS A 203 10.13 -16.75 -10.18
C LYS A 203 10.09 -17.19 -8.72
N VAL A 204 11.15 -17.85 -8.29
CA VAL A 204 11.32 -18.41 -6.95
C VAL A 204 12.75 -18.09 -6.55
N ILE A 205 12.91 -17.34 -5.46
CA ILE A 205 14.22 -16.94 -4.96
C ILE A 205 14.70 -18.01 -3.98
N ASP A 206 15.95 -18.46 -4.16
CA ASP A 206 16.62 -19.33 -3.20
C ASP A 206 17.03 -18.54 -1.95
N THR A 207 16.71 -19.09 -0.80
CA THR A 207 16.85 -18.43 0.50
C THR A 207 18.32 -18.29 0.91
N ASP A 208 19.16 -19.28 0.59
CA ASP A 208 20.59 -19.27 0.95
C ASP A 208 21.34 -18.26 0.07
N GLU A 209 21.04 -18.25 -1.24
CA GLU A 209 21.59 -17.26 -2.17
C GLU A 209 21.17 -15.84 -1.80
N TRP A 210 19.91 -15.65 -1.41
CA TRP A 210 19.41 -14.37 -0.94
C TRP A 210 20.10 -13.89 0.33
N LEU A 211 20.27 -14.76 1.33
CA LEU A 211 20.95 -14.42 2.58
C LEU A 211 22.42 -14.03 2.32
N SER A 212 23.09 -14.76 1.42
CA SER A 212 24.46 -14.42 0.99
C SER A 212 24.52 -13.03 0.36
N ALA A 213 23.59 -12.73 -0.55
CA ALA A 213 23.51 -11.43 -1.20
C ALA A 213 23.23 -10.28 -0.22
N ILE A 214 22.32 -10.47 0.74
CA ILE A 214 22.03 -9.47 1.79
C ILE A 214 23.27 -9.22 2.64
N ASN A 215 23.96 -10.26 3.10
CA ASN A 215 25.17 -10.11 3.92
C ASN A 215 26.30 -9.42 3.14
N GLU A 216 26.48 -9.73 1.85
CA GLU A 216 27.47 -9.06 1.00
C GLU A 216 27.12 -7.56 0.82
N MET A 217 25.86 -7.24 0.52
CA MET A 217 25.40 -5.86 0.39
C MET A 217 25.57 -5.07 1.69
N MET A 218 25.24 -5.65 2.84
CA MET A 218 25.45 -5.03 4.15
C MET A 218 26.94 -4.75 4.42
N ASN A 219 27.83 -5.70 4.07
CA ASN A 219 29.27 -5.51 4.18
C ASN A 219 29.79 -4.40 3.24
N MET A 220 29.21 -4.24 2.06
CA MET A 220 29.54 -3.14 1.15
C MET A 220 29.03 -1.79 1.68
N LEU A 221 27.81 -1.76 2.22
CA LEU A 221 27.22 -0.56 2.83
C LEU A 221 28.01 -0.08 4.04
N GLU A 222 28.52 -0.98 4.89
CA GLU A 222 29.32 -0.61 6.06
C GLU A 222 30.63 0.12 5.68
N ARG A 223 31.18 -0.13 4.48
CA ARG A 223 32.35 0.61 3.98
C ARG A 223 32.03 2.06 3.63
N LEU A 224 30.75 2.38 3.43
CA LEU A 224 30.25 3.71 3.09
C LEU A 224 29.72 4.48 4.31
N LYS A 225 29.98 3.99 5.53
CA LYS A 225 29.43 4.56 6.78
C LYS A 225 29.76 6.03 7.01
N GLU A 226 30.81 6.55 6.40
CA GLU A 226 31.12 7.98 6.46
C GLU A 226 30.00 8.88 5.89
N HIS A 227 29.16 8.34 4.99
CA HIS A 227 28.03 9.05 4.39
C HIS A 227 26.75 9.04 5.24
N GLU A 228 26.75 8.34 6.39
CA GLU A 228 25.56 8.18 7.25
C GLU A 228 24.93 9.52 7.66
N LYS A 229 25.75 10.55 7.92
CA LYS A 229 25.27 11.87 8.34
C LYS A 229 24.98 12.82 7.18
N SER A 230 25.60 12.60 6.02
CA SER A 230 25.49 13.50 4.86
C SER A 230 24.37 13.10 3.91
N CYS A 231 24.02 11.81 3.87
CA CYS A 231 23.04 11.26 2.93
C CYS A 231 21.85 10.66 3.69
N PRO A 232 20.68 11.33 3.71
CA PRO A 232 19.49 10.80 4.35
C PRO A 232 19.07 9.41 3.86
N TYR A 233 19.31 9.05 2.59
CA TYR A 233 19.02 7.71 2.10
C TYR A 233 19.99 6.63 2.61
N PHE A 234 21.13 7.00 3.22
CA PHE A 234 22.04 6.01 3.81
C PHE A 234 21.32 5.24 4.92
N ALA A 235 20.71 5.97 5.87
CA ALA A 235 19.91 5.37 6.93
C ALA A 235 18.76 4.53 6.38
N LYS A 236 18.09 4.99 5.31
CA LYS A 236 16.99 4.23 4.68
C LYS A 236 17.44 2.93 4.05
N VAL A 237 18.60 2.91 3.38
CA VAL A 237 19.18 1.67 2.84
C VAL A 237 19.61 0.75 3.97
N TYR A 238 20.26 1.30 5.00
CA TYR A 238 20.72 0.57 6.17
C TYR A 238 19.56 -0.12 6.90
N ASP A 239 18.54 0.64 7.29
CA ASP A 239 17.36 0.14 7.99
C ASP A 239 16.65 -0.94 7.18
N LEU A 240 16.54 -0.75 5.85
CA LEU A 240 15.87 -1.69 4.97
C LEU A 240 16.61 -3.04 4.89
N PHE A 241 17.93 -3.04 4.74
CA PHE A 241 18.72 -4.28 4.78
C PHE A 241 18.63 -4.99 6.14
N HIS A 242 18.71 -4.24 7.24
CA HIS A 242 18.59 -4.80 8.59
C HIS A 242 17.20 -5.36 8.84
N SER A 243 16.15 -4.70 8.35
CA SER A 243 14.78 -5.17 8.46
C SER A 243 14.58 -6.52 7.74
N PHE A 244 15.01 -6.63 6.48
CA PHE A 244 14.92 -7.90 5.74
C PHE A 244 15.79 -9.01 6.36
N LYS A 245 17.00 -8.68 6.84
CA LYS A 245 17.83 -9.65 7.55
C LYS A 245 17.16 -10.15 8.83
N LYS A 246 16.64 -9.23 9.64
CA LYS A 246 15.91 -9.55 10.88
C LYS A 246 14.67 -10.39 10.60
N GLU A 247 13.96 -10.14 9.51
CA GLU A 247 12.82 -10.95 9.08
C GLU A 247 13.24 -12.41 8.82
N MET A 248 14.38 -12.63 8.14
CA MET A 248 14.95 -13.96 7.95
C MET A 248 15.42 -14.60 9.27
N GLU A 249 16.09 -13.84 10.13
CA GLU A 249 16.56 -14.34 11.44
C GLU A 249 15.41 -14.75 12.35
N ASN A 250 14.25 -14.07 12.28
CA ASN A 250 13.08 -14.43 13.06
C ASN A 250 12.31 -15.62 12.47
N THR A 251 12.19 -15.67 11.14
CA THR A 251 11.41 -16.70 10.45
C THR A 251 12.21 -17.99 10.26
N MET A 252 13.53 -17.92 10.10
CA MET A 252 14.43 -19.02 9.76
C MET A 252 15.78 -19.01 10.54
N PRO A 253 15.80 -18.86 11.88
CA PRO A 253 17.02 -18.88 12.72
C PRO A 253 17.81 -20.20 12.71
N TRP A 254 17.30 -21.22 12.02
CA TRP A 254 17.93 -22.51 11.86
C TRP A 254 18.91 -22.57 10.69
N ILE A 255 18.86 -21.63 9.73
CA ILE A 255 19.79 -21.60 8.58
C ILE A 255 21.24 -21.53 9.06
N GLU A 256 21.59 -20.55 9.88
CA GLU A 256 22.94 -20.41 10.46
C GLU A 256 23.34 -21.62 11.32
N TYR A 257 22.35 -22.28 11.94
CA TYR A 257 22.58 -23.48 12.76
C TYR A 257 22.91 -24.70 11.90
N THR A 258 22.32 -24.79 10.70
CA THR A 258 22.58 -25.87 9.76
C THR A 258 23.85 -25.65 8.94
N ASP A 259 24.35 -24.42 8.85
CA ASP A 259 25.65 -24.12 8.24
C ASP A 259 26.84 -24.54 9.12
N THR A 260 26.61 -24.70 10.43
CA THR A 260 27.64 -24.96 11.44
C THR A 260 27.49 -26.34 12.09
N ILE A 261 27.38 -27.40 11.27
CA ILE A 261 27.24 -28.79 11.76
C ILE A 261 28.55 -29.26 12.42
N PRO A 262 28.55 -29.69 13.70
CA PRO A 262 29.74 -30.21 14.37
C PRO A 262 30.34 -31.44 13.67
N ASP A 263 31.67 -31.58 13.69
CA ASP A 263 32.38 -32.67 13.00
C ASP A 263 31.87 -34.07 13.38
N GLU A 264 31.60 -34.31 14.67
CA GLU A 264 31.08 -35.60 15.14
C GLU A 264 29.66 -35.87 14.60
N VAL A 265 28.83 -34.83 14.46
CA VAL A 265 27.50 -34.96 13.86
C VAL A 265 27.62 -35.22 12.36
N GLN A 266 28.55 -34.56 11.66
CA GLN A 266 28.80 -34.83 10.25
C GLN A 266 29.24 -36.28 10.02
N LYS A 267 30.07 -36.83 10.91
CA LYS A 267 30.48 -38.23 10.87
C LYS A 267 29.29 -39.16 11.07
N GLN A 268 28.46 -38.91 12.10
CA GLN A 268 27.26 -39.72 12.38
C GLN A 268 26.21 -39.66 11.26
N LEU A 269 26.07 -38.51 10.58
CA LEU A 269 25.20 -38.38 9.40
C LEU A 269 25.74 -39.18 8.20
N LYS A 270 27.06 -39.22 7.99
CA LYS A 270 27.68 -40.06 6.94
C LYS A 270 27.53 -41.54 7.21
N GLU A 271 27.54 -41.95 8.48
CA GLU A 271 27.32 -43.34 8.90
C GLU A 271 25.83 -43.75 8.83
N ASN A 272 24.91 -42.78 8.76
CA ASN A 272 23.45 -42.99 8.67
C ASN A 272 22.82 -42.27 7.46
N PRO A 273 22.96 -42.82 6.24
CA PRO A 273 22.44 -42.19 5.01
C PRO A 273 20.94 -41.87 5.06
N ASP A 274 20.12 -42.79 5.61
CA ASP A 274 18.68 -42.59 5.71
C ASP A 274 18.30 -41.36 6.56
N VAL A 275 19.04 -41.13 7.65
CA VAL A 275 18.85 -39.95 8.51
C VAL A 275 19.33 -38.68 7.81
N SER A 276 20.48 -38.75 7.15
CA SER A 276 21.04 -37.65 6.37
C SER A 276 20.09 -37.21 5.25
N ASP A 277 19.54 -38.16 4.50
CA ASP A 277 18.59 -37.90 3.42
C ASP A 277 17.28 -37.34 3.95
N ALA A 278 16.79 -37.85 5.09
CA ALA A 278 15.59 -37.33 5.72
C ALA A 278 15.76 -35.88 6.22
N VAL A 279 16.91 -35.56 6.83
CA VAL A 279 17.24 -34.18 7.28
C VAL A 279 17.38 -33.25 6.08
N SER A 280 18.12 -33.66 5.05
CA SER A 280 18.24 -32.89 3.80
C SER A 280 16.88 -32.70 3.11
N GLY A 281 16.02 -33.72 3.12
CA GLY A 281 14.65 -33.66 2.62
C GLY A 281 13.72 -32.74 3.42
N ILE A 282 14.05 -32.43 4.68
CA ILE A 282 13.36 -31.39 5.46
C ILE A 282 13.88 -30.00 5.07
N LEU A 283 15.19 -29.80 5.08
CA LEU A 283 15.81 -28.49 4.83
C LEU A 283 15.58 -28.01 3.39
N SER A 284 15.61 -28.92 2.42
CA SER A 284 15.36 -28.60 1.00
C SER A 284 13.98 -28.01 0.73
N ARG A 285 12.99 -28.24 1.60
CA ARG A 285 11.64 -27.64 1.47
C ARG A 285 11.65 -26.14 1.66
N PHE A 286 12.64 -25.61 2.39
CA PHE A 286 12.78 -24.19 2.71
C PHE A 286 13.77 -23.45 1.81
N LYS A 287 14.42 -24.14 0.86
CA LYS A 287 15.34 -23.50 -0.09
C LYS A 287 14.62 -22.48 -0.95
N ALA A 288 13.50 -22.87 -1.54
CA ALA A 288 12.61 -21.96 -2.24
C ALA A 288 11.87 -21.06 -1.24
N SER A 289 11.85 -19.74 -1.48
CA SER A 289 11.08 -18.83 -0.63
C SER A 289 9.59 -19.19 -0.60
N ILE A 290 9.01 -19.17 0.61
CA ILE A 290 7.64 -19.59 0.90
C ILE A 290 6.88 -18.46 1.59
N SER A 291 5.56 -18.44 1.41
CA SER A 291 4.67 -17.53 2.14
C SER A 291 4.52 -17.88 3.62
N LEU A 292 3.95 -16.98 4.42
CA LEU A 292 3.69 -17.25 5.85
C LEU A 292 2.79 -18.48 6.04
N ASN A 293 1.72 -18.59 5.25
CA ASN A 293 0.84 -19.78 5.25
C ASN A 293 1.62 -21.05 4.91
N GLY A 294 2.48 -21.00 3.90
CA GLY A 294 3.30 -22.14 3.50
C GLY A 294 4.34 -22.50 4.56
N LEU A 295 5.03 -21.52 5.15
CA LEU A 295 5.99 -21.76 6.24
C LEU A 295 5.34 -22.43 7.46
N SER A 296 4.15 -21.97 7.88
CA SER A 296 3.43 -22.60 8.98
C SER A 296 3.14 -24.09 8.71
N ARG A 297 2.75 -24.41 7.47
CA ARG A 297 2.52 -25.79 7.02
C ARG A 297 3.81 -26.60 6.98
N GLU A 298 4.87 -26.10 6.34
CA GLU A 298 6.13 -26.81 6.19
C GLU A 298 6.81 -27.05 7.55
N TYR A 299 6.75 -26.11 8.48
CA TYR A 299 7.25 -26.32 9.85
C TYR A 299 6.47 -27.43 10.57
N THR A 300 5.15 -27.50 10.39
CA THR A 300 4.34 -28.57 10.96
C THR A 300 4.77 -29.96 10.45
N GLU A 301 5.03 -30.08 9.15
CA GLU A 301 5.51 -31.33 8.54
C GLU A 301 6.96 -31.66 8.93
N ALA A 302 7.81 -30.65 9.06
CA ALA A 302 9.18 -30.80 9.55
C ALA A 302 9.19 -31.38 10.98
N PHE A 303 8.29 -30.93 11.87
CA PHE A 303 8.21 -31.49 13.23
C PHE A 303 7.83 -32.96 13.26
N LYS A 304 6.85 -33.38 12.46
CA LYS A 304 6.45 -34.79 12.36
C LYS A 304 7.63 -35.64 11.92
N SER A 305 8.33 -35.18 10.89
CA SER A 305 9.51 -35.87 10.33
C SER A 305 10.65 -35.95 11.34
N LEU A 306 11.02 -34.84 11.99
CA LEU A 306 12.08 -34.81 13.00
C LEU A 306 11.76 -35.65 14.23
N ASN A 307 10.49 -35.69 14.68
CA ASN A 307 10.09 -36.55 15.79
C ASN A 307 10.31 -38.03 15.47
N SER A 308 9.95 -38.45 14.26
CA SER A 308 10.16 -39.81 13.79
C SER A 308 11.66 -40.14 13.79
N ILE A 309 12.49 -39.27 13.20
CA ILE A 309 13.94 -39.45 13.14
C ILE A 309 14.55 -39.54 14.54
N ILE A 310 14.26 -38.56 15.42
CA ILE A 310 14.84 -38.53 16.78
C ILE A 310 14.44 -39.78 17.57
N SER A 311 13.24 -40.33 17.34
CA SER A 311 12.76 -41.53 18.05
C SER A 311 13.42 -42.83 17.57
N SER A 312 13.94 -42.87 16.34
CA SER A 312 14.61 -44.05 15.78
C SER A 312 16.11 -44.11 16.10
N LEU A 313 16.69 -43.05 16.69
CA LEU A 313 18.11 -43.01 17.02
C LEU A 313 18.48 -43.89 18.20
N SER A 314 19.64 -44.53 18.09
CA SER A 314 20.26 -45.36 19.10
C SER A 314 21.00 -44.54 20.17
N LYS A 315 21.48 -45.23 21.23
CA LYS A 315 22.29 -44.60 22.29
C LYS A 315 23.70 -44.24 21.85
N GLU A 316 24.15 -44.68 20.69
CA GLU A 316 25.50 -44.39 20.16
C GLU A 316 25.52 -43.03 19.43
N GLU A 317 24.35 -42.55 18.98
CA GLU A 317 24.17 -41.33 18.17
C GLU A 317 23.79 -40.12 19.03
N LYS A 318 24.35 -40.01 20.25
CA LYS A 318 23.94 -38.98 21.23
C LYS A 318 24.13 -37.55 20.73
N GLU A 319 25.24 -37.27 20.03
CA GLU A 319 25.56 -35.94 19.51
C GLU A 319 24.60 -35.55 18.37
N MET A 320 24.35 -36.43 17.41
CA MET A 320 23.35 -36.22 16.36
C MET A 320 21.94 -36.06 16.95
N ALA A 321 21.57 -36.87 17.94
CA ALA A 321 20.28 -36.74 18.62
C ALA A 321 20.14 -35.39 19.34
N LEU A 322 21.21 -34.88 19.96
CA LEU A 322 21.24 -33.56 20.59
C LEU A 322 21.13 -32.45 19.55
N TRP A 323 21.89 -32.53 18.46
CA TRP A 323 21.85 -31.59 17.35
C TRP A 323 20.45 -31.50 16.71
N LEU A 324 19.82 -32.64 16.44
CA LEU A 324 18.45 -32.69 15.89
C LEU A 324 17.41 -32.13 16.86
N LYS A 325 17.57 -32.32 18.18
CA LYS A 325 16.69 -31.70 19.19
C LYS A 325 16.84 -30.18 19.19
N ASN A 326 18.05 -29.66 19.02
CA ASN A 326 18.30 -28.22 18.92
C ASN A 326 17.75 -27.63 17.61
N LEU A 327 17.95 -28.31 16.48
CA LEU A 327 17.33 -27.96 15.19
C LEU A 327 15.80 -27.90 15.33
N LYS A 328 15.19 -28.93 15.92
CA LYS A 328 13.75 -28.96 16.21
C LYS A 328 13.32 -27.77 17.06
N SER A 329 14.10 -27.40 18.08
CA SER A 329 13.79 -26.28 18.96
C SER A 329 13.81 -24.95 18.21
N LYS A 330 14.79 -24.74 17.32
CA LYS A 330 14.83 -23.56 16.44
C LYS A 330 13.65 -23.50 15.46
N LEU A 331 13.28 -24.64 14.86
CA LEU A 331 12.09 -24.71 14.00
C LEU A 331 10.80 -24.42 14.79
N ILE A 332 10.70 -24.82 16.07
CA ILE A 332 9.55 -24.47 16.94
C ILE A 332 9.48 -22.96 17.14
N VAL A 333 10.61 -22.30 17.41
CA VAL A 333 10.65 -20.84 17.53
C VAL A 333 10.19 -20.17 16.23
N SER A 334 10.67 -20.64 15.07
CA SER A 334 10.20 -20.18 13.75
C SER A 334 8.69 -20.32 13.57
N TYR A 335 8.15 -21.51 13.89
CA TYR A 335 6.72 -21.77 13.78
C TYR A 335 5.89 -20.84 14.66
N LEU A 336 6.31 -20.64 15.91
CA LEU A 336 5.62 -19.74 16.84
C LEU A 336 5.66 -18.30 16.35
N TYR A 337 6.82 -17.85 15.82
CA TYR A 337 6.95 -16.53 15.23
C TYR A 337 6.01 -16.33 14.05
N VAL A 338 6.07 -17.22 13.04
CA VAL A 338 5.23 -17.15 11.83
C VAL A 338 3.74 -17.14 12.20
N ASN A 339 3.29 -18.03 13.09
CA ASN A 339 1.88 -18.08 13.48
C ASN A 339 1.44 -16.86 14.29
N ARG A 340 2.33 -16.28 15.12
CA ARG A 340 2.06 -15.02 15.81
C ARG A 340 1.88 -13.89 14.81
N THR A 341 2.79 -13.76 13.85
CA THR A 341 2.73 -12.77 12.77
C THR A 341 1.39 -12.87 12.01
N MET A 342 1.01 -14.08 11.60
CA MET A 342 -0.28 -14.33 10.95
C MET A 342 -1.48 -14.01 11.85
N SER A 343 -1.38 -14.28 13.15
CA SER A 343 -2.42 -13.92 14.12
C SER A 343 -2.59 -12.40 14.22
N THR A 344 -1.48 -11.64 14.25
CA THR A 344 -1.51 -10.18 14.27
C THR A 344 -2.13 -9.60 12.99
N ILE A 345 -1.81 -10.17 11.81
CA ILE A 345 -2.47 -9.78 10.56
C ILE A 345 -3.99 -9.98 10.66
N ARG A 346 -4.44 -11.15 11.13
CA ARG A 346 -5.88 -11.44 11.29
C ARG A 346 -6.56 -10.52 12.31
N GLU A 347 -5.85 -10.13 13.35
CA GLU A 347 -6.33 -9.16 14.35
C GLU A 347 -6.52 -7.77 13.74
N ILE A 348 -5.56 -7.29 12.95
CA ILE A 348 -5.68 -6.02 12.22
C ILE A 348 -6.87 -6.04 11.27
N ILE A 349 -7.03 -7.11 10.48
CA ILE A 349 -8.19 -7.29 9.59
C ILE A 349 -9.50 -7.23 10.39
N LYS A 350 -9.55 -7.91 11.54
CA LYS A 350 -10.74 -7.91 12.41
C LYS A 350 -11.06 -6.52 12.95
N ARG A 351 -10.06 -5.75 13.41
CA ARG A 351 -10.24 -4.36 13.89
C ARG A 351 -10.72 -3.45 12.76
N SER A 352 -10.14 -3.60 11.57
CA SER A 352 -10.56 -2.92 10.35
C SER A 352 -12.01 -3.25 9.98
N ASP A 353 -12.41 -4.52 9.97
CA ASP A 353 -13.79 -4.95 9.71
C ASP A 353 -14.79 -4.39 10.74
N MET A 354 -14.38 -4.25 12.01
CA MET A 354 -15.21 -3.61 13.03
C MET A 354 -15.43 -2.13 12.72
N ILE A 355 -14.38 -1.38 12.38
CA ILE A 355 -14.50 0.03 11.97
C ILE A 355 -15.42 0.14 10.74
N ILE A 356 -15.18 -0.69 9.72
CA ILE A 356 -16.02 -0.73 8.51
C ILE A 356 -17.48 -0.96 8.87
N LYS A 357 -17.78 -1.92 9.74
CA LYS A 357 -19.15 -2.27 10.11
C LYS A 357 -19.84 -1.17 10.93
N ASP A 358 -19.13 -0.61 11.91
CA ASP A 358 -19.68 0.31 12.91
C ASP A 358 -19.90 1.72 12.36
N THR A 359 -19.25 2.11 11.26
CA THR A 359 -19.50 3.39 10.58
C THR A 359 -20.88 3.38 9.90
N GLU A 360 -21.80 4.20 10.41
CA GLU A 360 -23.19 4.31 9.94
C GLU A 360 -23.37 5.46 8.95
N PHE A 361 -23.49 5.22 7.63
CA PHE A 361 -23.67 6.35 6.68
C PHE A 361 -25.08 6.96 6.68
N LYS A 362 -26.10 6.23 7.17
CA LYS A 362 -27.50 6.67 7.11
C LYS A 362 -27.77 8.05 7.75
N PRO A 363 -27.20 8.41 8.92
CA PRO A 363 -27.39 9.73 9.53
C PRO A 363 -26.82 10.90 8.71
N LEU A 364 -25.88 10.66 7.79
CA LEU A 364 -25.31 11.67 6.91
C LEU A 364 -26.11 11.85 5.60
N PHE A 365 -27.14 11.03 5.39
CA PHE A 365 -27.93 10.97 4.17
C PHE A 365 -29.26 11.73 4.29
N ASP A 366 -29.58 12.57 3.31
CA ASP A 366 -30.87 13.25 3.22
C ASP A 366 -31.84 12.41 2.37
N ASP A 367 -32.79 11.74 3.04
CA ASP A 367 -33.78 10.88 2.39
C ASP A 367 -34.72 11.61 1.41
N ARG A 368 -34.93 12.92 1.58
CA ARG A 368 -35.78 13.68 0.66
C ARG A 368 -35.02 14.02 -0.62
N ARG A 369 -33.76 14.41 -0.49
CA ARG A 369 -32.89 14.74 -1.63
C ARG A 369 -32.32 13.50 -2.32
N GLN A 370 -32.22 12.39 -1.58
CA GLN A 370 -31.52 11.16 -1.96
C GLN A 370 -30.02 11.41 -2.22
N LEU A 371 -29.41 12.28 -1.41
CA LEU A 371 -28.01 12.71 -1.51
C LEU A 371 -27.37 12.79 -0.13
N PHE A 372 -26.05 12.64 -0.07
CA PHE A 372 -25.29 12.86 1.15
C PHE A 372 -25.10 14.35 1.43
N SER A 373 -25.28 14.74 2.68
CA SER A 373 -24.74 16.01 3.20
C SER A 373 -23.21 15.97 3.10
N ILE A 374 -22.57 17.13 2.97
CA ILE A 374 -21.10 17.18 3.03
C ILE A 374 -20.55 16.74 4.40
N GLY A 375 -21.36 16.84 5.44
CA GLY A 375 -21.03 16.34 6.77
C GLY A 375 -22.03 16.77 7.84
N TYR A 376 -21.62 16.57 9.09
CA TYR A 376 -22.41 16.79 10.29
C TYR A 376 -21.58 17.56 11.32
N ASN A 377 -22.13 18.64 11.85
CA ASN A 377 -21.55 19.34 13.00
C ASN A 377 -22.12 18.74 14.28
N ALA A 378 -21.28 18.10 15.08
CA ALA A 378 -21.68 17.47 16.33
C ALA A 378 -21.88 18.45 17.49
N GLU A 379 -21.31 19.65 17.42
CA GLU A 379 -21.55 20.70 18.42
C GLU A 379 -22.93 21.35 18.23
N ASP A 380 -23.33 21.55 16.97
CA ASP A 380 -24.63 22.13 16.61
C ASP A 380 -25.74 21.07 16.41
N GLU A 381 -25.38 19.79 16.49
CA GLU A 381 -26.22 18.63 16.20
C GLU A 381 -26.99 18.70 14.86
N GLN A 382 -26.34 19.21 13.81
CA GLN A 382 -27.00 19.44 12.51
C GLN A 382 -26.16 18.99 11.32
N LEU A 383 -26.86 18.55 10.26
CA LEU A 383 -26.26 18.34 8.95
C LEU A 383 -25.97 19.68 8.28
N THR A 384 -24.82 19.73 7.60
CA THR A 384 -24.50 20.86 6.74
C THR A 384 -25.47 20.96 5.56
N ARG A 385 -25.90 22.17 5.21
CA ARG A 385 -26.87 22.40 4.11
C ARG A 385 -26.23 22.44 2.72
N SER A 386 -25.16 21.68 2.53
CA SER A 386 -24.46 21.47 1.26
C SER A 386 -24.39 19.97 1.01
N TYR A 387 -24.45 19.56 -0.25
CA TYR A 387 -24.63 18.16 -0.62
C TYR A 387 -23.66 17.74 -1.72
N TYR A 388 -23.23 16.48 -1.65
CA TYR A 388 -22.46 15.85 -2.72
C TYR A 388 -23.41 15.34 -3.79
N ASP A 389 -23.52 16.09 -4.89
CA ASP A 389 -24.44 15.80 -5.97
C ASP A 389 -23.75 15.39 -7.28
N LEU A 390 -22.45 15.64 -7.49
CA LEU A 390 -21.77 15.30 -8.75
C LEU A 390 -21.18 13.89 -8.77
N LEU A 391 -21.43 13.14 -9.84
CA LEU A 391 -20.84 11.80 -10.06
C LEU A 391 -19.32 11.86 -10.34
N ALA A 392 -18.82 12.95 -10.93
CA ALA A 392 -17.39 13.17 -11.15
C ALA A 392 -16.78 13.90 -9.96
N SER A 393 -16.78 13.23 -8.81
CA SER A 393 -16.15 13.67 -7.57
C SER A 393 -15.63 12.47 -6.78
N GLU A 394 -14.76 12.76 -5.82
CA GLU A 394 -14.26 11.84 -4.80
C GLU A 394 -15.39 11.23 -3.96
N SER A 395 -16.46 12.00 -3.71
CA SER A 395 -17.64 11.56 -2.94
C SER A 395 -18.40 10.36 -3.55
N ARG A 396 -18.16 10.07 -4.84
CA ARG A 396 -18.66 8.86 -5.48
C ARG A 396 -18.20 7.59 -4.77
N GLN A 397 -16.98 7.58 -4.22
CA GLN A 397 -16.47 6.43 -3.46
C GLN A 397 -17.35 6.15 -2.24
N THR A 398 -17.62 7.18 -1.42
CA THR A 398 -18.54 7.08 -0.27
C THR A 398 -19.90 6.57 -0.69
N SER A 399 -20.44 7.14 -1.78
CA SER A 399 -21.73 6.78 -2.33
C SER A 399 -21.81 5.29 -2.71
N PHE A 400 -20.77 4.79 -3.38
CA PHE A 400 -20.66 3.38 -3.76
C PHE A 400 -20.60 2.46 -2.53
N ILE A 401 -19.79 2.83 -1.54
CA ILE A 401 -19.59 2.03 -0.33
C ILE A 401 -20.85 1.98 0.54
N ALA A 402 -21.52 3.11 0.74
CA ALA A 402 -22.75 3.17 1.51
C ALA A 402 -23.85 2.31 0.86
N ILE A 403 -23.93 2.29 -0.47
CA ILE A 403 -24.84 1.38 -1.20
C ILE A 403 -24.42 -0.09 -1.00
N ALA A 404 -23.13 -0.40 -1.15
CA ALA A 404 -22.61 -1.76 -1.00
C ALA A 404 -22.79 -2.32 0.42
N LYS A 405 -22.68 -1.47 1.45
CA LYS A 405 -22.96 -1.79 2.86
C LYS A 405 -24.47 -1.96 3.14
N GLY A 406 -25.34 -1.45 2.27
CA GLY A 406 -26.79 -1.46 2.46
C GLY A 406 -27.32 -0.31 3.31
N ASP A 407 -26.52 0.71 3.58
CA ASP A 407 -26.91 1.87 4.40
C ASP A 407 -27.88 2.79 3.65
N VAL A 408 -27.78 2.82 2.30
CA VAL A 408 -28.64 3.63 1.42
C VAL A 408 -29.07 2.84 0.17
N ASP A 409 -30.19 3.23 -0.42
CA ASP A 409 -30.77 2.60 -1.63
C ASP A 409 -29.96 2.95 -2.90
N GLN A 410 -29.89 2.01 -3.85
CA GLN A 410 -29.22 2.20 -5.15
C GLN A 410 -29.73 3.42 -5.94
N LYS A 411 -30.95 3.90 -5.70
CA LYS A 411 -31.50 5.15 -6.26
C LYS A 411 -30.59 6.34 -6.03
N HIS A 412 -29.84 6.38 -4.92
CA HIS A 412 -28.86 7.42 -4.64
C HIS A 412 -27.84 7.57 -5.78
N TRP A 413 -27.34 6.46 -6.32
CA TRP A 413 -26.36 6.46 -7.42
C TRP A 413 -26.88 7.19 -8.66
N PHE A 414 -28.16 7.04 -8.95
CA PHE A 414 -28.81 7.67 -10.09
C PHE A 414 -29.18 9.12 -9.82
N ARG A 415 -29.26 9.53 -8.54
CA ARG A 415 -29.54 10.90 -8.13
C ARG A 415 -28.35 11.84 -8.34
N MET A 416 -27.13 11.33 -8.28
CA MET A 416 -25.94 12.12 -8.58
C MET A 416 -26.00 12.65 -10.03
N ASP A 417 -25.79 13.94 -10.20
CA ASP A 417 -25.77 14.66 -11.45
C ASP A 417 -24.62 14.16 -12.35
N ARG A 418 -24.94 14.14 -13.64
CA ARG A 418 -24.09 13.74 -14.76
C ARG A 418 -23.94 14.90 -15.73
N SER A 419 -23.88 16.12 -15.20
CA SER A 419 -23.59 17.33 -15.96
C SER A 419 -22.34 17.12 -16.81
N MET A 420 -22.47 17.38 -18.11
CA MET A 420 -21.42 17.16 -19.10
C MET A 420 -21.02 18.47 -19.75
N THR A 421 -19.75 18.53 -20.13
CA THR A 421 -19.18 19.57 -20.96
C THR A 421 -18.54 18.95 -22.21
N SER A 422 -18.19 19.78 -23.19
CA SER A 422 -17.59 19.32 -24.44
C SER A 422 -16.49 20.24 -24.92
N PHE A 423 -15.47 19.65 -25.54
CA PHE A 423 -14.40 20.38 -26.24
C PHE A 423 -13.93 19.59 -27.46
N GLY A 424 -14.04 20.20 -28.64
CA GLY A 424 -13.87 19.50 -29.90
C GLY A 424 -14.86 18.34 -30.01
N SER A 425 -14.36 17.14 -30.33
CA SER A 425 -15.15 15.90 -30.37
C SER A 425 -15.25 15.18 -29.02
N ALA A 426 -14.55 15.64 -27.98
CA ALA A 426 -14.51 14.98 -26.68
C ALA A 426 -15.59 15.54 -25.75
N ARG A 427 -16.19 14.66 -24.94
CA ARG A 427 -17.18 14.98 -23.91
C ARG A 427 -16.82 14.26 -22.61
N GLY A 428 -17.14 14.88 -21.49
CA GLY A 428 -16.92 14.30 -20.17
C GLY A 428 -17.76 15.01 -19.12
N LEU A 429 -17.92 14.35 -17.98
CA LEU A 429 -18.56 14.94 -16.81
C LEU A 429 -17.73 16.10 -16.25
N VAL A 430 -18.41 17.06 -15.63
CA VAL A 430 -17.79 18.14 -14.84
C VAL A 430 -17.76 17.79 -13.36
N SER A 431 -16.78 18.34 -12.66
CA SER A 431 -16.61 18.29 -11.20
C SER A 431 -16.89 19.69 -10.61
N TRP A 432 -16.77 19.87 -9.31
CA TRP A 432 -17.09 21.15 -8.68
C TRP A 432 -16.05 22.21 -9.03
N SER A 433 -14.79 21.95 -8.68
CA SER A 433 -13.70 22.90 -8.85
C SER A 433 -12.90 22.66 -10.14
N GLY A 434 -13.10 21.52 -10.81
CA GLY A 434 -12.37 21.17 -12.02
C GLY A 434 -10.93 20.71 -11.74
N THR A 435 -10.69 20.20 -10.54
CA THR A 435 -9.37 19.78 -10.05
C THR A 435 -9.12 18.33 -10.41
N MET A 436 -7.86 17.92 -10.61
CA MET A 436 -7.59 16.51 -10.96
C MET A 436 -7.89 15.53 -9.84
N PHE A 437 -7.75 15.95 -8.60
CA PHE A 437 -8.02 15.12 -7.42
C PHE A 437 -9.43 14.53 -7.44
N GLU A 438 -10.47 15.34 -7.71
CA GLU A 438 -11.88 14.91 -7.78
C GLU A 438 -12.10 13.73 -8.75
N TYR A 439 -11.31 13.66 -9.82
CA TYR A 439 -11.39 12.58 -10.81
C TYR A 439 -10.51 11.38 -10.42
N LEU A 440 -9.26 11.62 -10.01
CA LEU A 440 -8.26 10.57 -9.84
C LEU A 440 -8.36 9.83 -8.52
N MET A 441 -8.78 10.47 -7.44
CA MET A 441 -8.90 9.80 -6.14
C MET A 441 -9.82 8.57 -6.21
N PRO A 442 -11.01 8.62 -6.85
CA PRO A 442 -11.82 7.44 -7.16
C PRO A 442 -11.06 6.25 -7.74
N LEU A 443 -10.08 6.48 -8.61
CA LEU A 443 -9.33 5.43 -9.31
C LEU A 443 -8.35 4.65 -8.42
N LEU A 444 -8.06 5.14 -7.21
CA LEU A 444 -7.21 4.41 -6.26
C LEU A 444 -7.85 3.09 -5.82
N ILE A 445 -9.19 3.02 -5.78
CA ILE A 445 -9.94 1.85 -5.30
C ILE A 445 -11.00 1.37 -6.30
N MET A 446 -11.52 2.27 -7.15
CA MET A 446 -12.58 1.96 -8.10
C MET A 446 -11.96 1.67 -9.46
N LYS A 447 -12.13 0.44 -9.94
CA LYS A 447 -11.70 0.04 -11.28
C LYS A 447 -12.40 0.90 -12.35
N ASN A 448 -11.60 1.47 -13.25
CA ASN A 448 -12.13 2.07 -14.49
C ASN A 448 -12.48 0.98 -15.50
N TYR A 449 -13.62 1.14 -16.18
CA TYR A 449 -14.08 0.24 -17.22
C TYR A 449 -14.07 0.96 -18.56
N GLU A 450 -13.36 0.41 -19.54
CA GLU A 450 -13.21 1.00 -20.87
C GLU A 450 -14.58 1.24 -21.53
N ASN A 451 -14.67 2.31 -22.33
CA ASN A 451 -15.89 2.68 -23.07
C ASN A 451 -17.12 3.01 -22.20
N THR A 452 -16.91 3.30 -20.92
CA THR A 452 -17.96 3.84 -20.04
C THR A 452 -17.96 5.37 -20.02
N LEU A 453 -19.04 5.96 -19.47
CA LEU A 453 -19.13 7.41 -19.25
C LEU A 453 -17.95 7.93 -18.41
N LEU A 454 -17.50 7.17 -17.41
CA LEU A 454 -16.36 7.53 -16.57
C LEU A 454 -15.04 7.42 -17.33
N ASP A 455 -14.83 6.37 -18.13
CA ASP A 455 -13.64 6.27 -18.98
C ASP A 455 -13.54 7.43 -19.98
N ALA A 456 -14.66 7.78 -20.62
CA ALA A 456 -14.73 8.96 -21.49
C ALA A 456 -14.41 10.25 -20.73
N THR A 457 -14.92 10.38 -19.50
CA THR A 457 -14.66 11.51 -18.60
C THR A 457 -13.18 11.61 -18.24
N TYR A 458 -12.51 10.51 -17.91
CA TYR A 458 -11.07 10.52 -17.58
C TYR A 458 -10.22 10.96 -18.76
N ARG A 459 -10.49 10.43 -19.95
CA ARG A 459 -9.82 10.85 -21.18
C ARG A 459 -10.09 12.32 -21.49
N PHE A 460 -11.30 12.80 -21.22
CA PHE A 460 -11.69 14.19 -21.41
C PHE A 460 -11.00 15.13 -20.41
N ALA A 461 -10.94 14.78 -19.13
CA ALA A 461 -10.26 15.53 -18.08
C ALA A 461 -8.76 15.67 -18.38
N LEU A 462 -8.10 14.55 -18.72
CA LEU A 462 -6.68 14.54 -19.10
C LEU A 462 -6.40 15.43 -20.32
N LYS A 463 -7.20 15.30 -21.39
CA LYS A 463 -7.06 16.15 -22.59
C LYS A 463 -7.26 17.63 -22.26
N SER A 464 -8.23 17.95 -21.41
CA SER A 464 -8.51 19.33 -21.00
C SER A 464 -7.37 19.92 -20.18
N GLN A 465 -6.75 19.14 -19.29
CA GLN A 465 -5.56 19.55 -18.54
C GLN A 465 -4.37 19.83 -19.47
N ILE A 466 -4.05 18.90 -20.37
CA ILE A 466 -2.93 19.03 -21.31
C ILE A 466 -3.12 20.28 -22.19
N GLU A 467 -4.33 20.45 -22.73
CA GLU A 467 -4.64 21.61 -23.57
C GLU A 467 -4.58 22.92 -22.79
N TYR A 468 -5.13 22.95 -21.57
CA TYR A 468 -5.07 24.13 -20.72
C TYR A 468 -3.63 24.51 -20.37
N GLY A 469 -2.78 23.54 -20.03
CA GLY A 469 -1.35 23.76 -19.81
C GLY A 469 -0.66 24.34 -21.04
N ARG A 470 -0.92 23.79 -22.23
CA ARG A 470 -0.40 24.33 -23.51
C ARG A 470 -0.85 25.76 -23.77
N MET A 471 -2.14 26.06 -23.62
CA MET A 471 -2.68 27.42 -23.81
C MET A 471 -2.06 28.45 -22.86
N ARG A 472 -1.69 28.01 -21.65
CA ARG A 472 -1.11 28.86 -20.61
C ARG A 472 0.42 28.84 -20.59
N ASN A 473 1.06 28.03 -21.44
CA ASN A 473 2.49 27.77 -21.45
C ASN A 473 3.05 27.33 -20.08
N VAL A 474 2.34 26.40 -19.43
CA VAL A 474 2.72 25.81 -18.13
C VAL A 474 2.55 24.29 -18.15
N PRO A 475 3.19 23.53 -17.24
CA PRO A 475 2.90 22.12 -17.04
C PRO A 475 1.41 21.87 -16.74
N TRP A 476 0.92 20.70 -17.14
CA TRP A 476 -0.45 20.26 -16.83
C TRP A 476 -0.46 19.40 -15.56
N GLY A 477 -1.66 19.06 -15.06
CA GLY A 477 -1.82 18.32 -13.80
C GLY A 477 -2.27 19.22 -12.65
N VAL A 478 -3.08 20.24 -12.96
CA VAL A 478 -3.55 21.22 -11.98
C VAL A 478 -4.56 20.57 -11.04
N SER A 479 -4.31 20.69 -9.73
CA SER A 479 -5.17 20.19 -8.66
C SER A 479 -5.08 21.12 -7.44
N GLU A 480 -5.97 20.91 -6.47
CA GLU A 480 -5.94 21.64 -5.20
C GLU A 480 -4.60 21.49 -4.48
N SER A 481 -4.06 22.60 -3.99
CA SER A 481 -2.75 22.62 -3.32
C SER A 481 -2.56 23.84 -2.44
N GLY A 482 -1.56 23.77 -1.55
CA GLY A 482 -0.94 24.96 -0.99
C GLY A 482 -0.26 25.80 -2.08
N TYR A 483 -0.20 27.12 -1.90
CA TYR A 483 0.53 28.04 -2.78
C TYR A 483 1.32 29.06 -1.97
N ASN A 484 2.30 29.72 -2.61
CA ASN A 484 3.24 30.65 -1.96
C ASN A 484 2.57 31.99 -1.56
N SER A 485 1.65 31.90 -0.60
CA SER A 485 1.02 32.98 0.13
C SER A 485 0.76 32.48 1.53
N PHE A 486 0.83 33.37 2.51
CA PHE A 486 0.83 33.00 3.92
C PHE A 486 -0.35 33.63 4.66
N ASP A 487 -0.90 32.90 5.63
CA ASP A 487 -1.77 33.50 6.64
C ASP A 487 -0.96 34.30 7.67
N ILE A 488 -1.65 34.91 8.65
CA ILE A 488 -1.02 35.67 9.73
C ILE A 488 -0.08 34.82 10.61
N ASN A 489 -0.23 33.49 10.54
CA ASN A 489 0.56 32.52 11.28
C ASN A 489 1.58 31.83 10.36
N LEU A 490 1.94 32.43 9.21
CA LEU A 490 2.94 31.89 8.30
C LEU A 490 2.65 30.46 7.77
N ASN A 491 1.39 30.04 7.77
CA ASN A 491 0.99 28.81 7.08
C ASN A 491 0.71 29.10 5.61
N TYR A 492 1.16 28.22 4.72
CA TYR A 492 0.76 28.30 3.31
C TYR A 492 -0.76 28.29 3.17
N GLN A 493 -1.28 29.23 2.38
CA GLN A 493 -2.68 29.26 2.00
C GLN A 493 -2.99 28.14 1.01
N TYR A 494 -4.22 27.63 1.11
CA TYR A 494 -4.73 26.54 0.29
C TYR A 494 -5.77 27.04 -0.71
N ARG A 495 -5.76 26.50 -1.93
CA ARG A 495 -6.76 26.84 -2.95
C ARG A 495 -7.10 25.66 -3.84
N ALA A 496 -8.37 25.59 -4.21
CA ALA A 496 -8.85 24.71 -5.26
C ALA A 496 -8.43 25.23 -6.64
N PHE A 497 -7.27 24.79 -7.14
CA PHE A 497 -6.84 25.09 -8.51
C PHE A 497 -7.42 24.08 -9.48
N GLY A 498 -8.31 24.54 -10.35
CA GLY A 498 -8.91 23.69 -11.38
C GLY A 498 -8.89 24.30 -12.77
N VAL A 499 -9.11 23.45 -13.75
CA VAL A 499 -9.27 23.86 -15.14
C VAL A 499 -10.71 24.34 -15.32
N PRO A 500 -10.96 25.61 -15.73
CA PRO A 500 -12.31 26.18 -15.78
C PRO A 500 -13.31 25.40 -16.62
N ARG A 501 -12.84 24.62 -17.61
CA ARG A 501 -13.69 23.77 -18.44
C ARG A 501 -14.22 22.55 -17.69
N LEU A 502 -13.49 22.06 -16.69
CA LEU A 502 -13.81 20.87 -15.93
C LEU A 502 -14.65 21.16 -14.68
N GLY A 503 -14.71 22.41 -14.23
CA GLY A 503 -15.51 22.83 -13.08
C GLY A 503 -16.92 23.24 -13.47
N LEU A 504 -17.83 23.17 -12.50
CA LEU A 504 -19.13 23.84 -12.57
C LEU A 504 -18.92 25.36 -12.59
N LYS A 505 -19.79 26.06 -13.33
CA LYS A 505 -19.78 27.52 -13.45
C LYS A 505 -20.61 28.19 -12.37
#